data_AF-A0A7K1GHC8-F1
#
_entry.id   AF-A0A7K1GHC8-F1
#
_cell.length_a   1.000
_cell.length_b   1.000
_cell.length_c   1.000
_cell.angle_alpha   90.00
_cell.angle_beta   90.00
_cell.angle_gamma   90.00
#
_symmetry.space_group_name_H-M   'P 1'
#
loop_
_entity.id
_entity.type
_entity.pdbx_description
1 polymer ?
#
loop_
_entity_poly.entity_id
_entity_poly.type
_entity_poly.pdbx_seq_one_letter_code
_entity_poly.pdbx_strand_id
1 'polypeptide(L)'
;MTITQQHLAAQVEIERLRKENEVMKQIASTDGFYDYYFKNITKYPSRIDAFNYVNELYEKYFGCKRYKNYWSFKRTVNRKLSGL
;
A
#
# COMPACT_ATOMS: atom_id res chain seq x y z
N MET A 1 11.30 -30.76 -21.35
CA MET A 1 11.60 -29.83 -20.24
C MET A 1 10.48 -28.78 -20.13
N THR A 2 9.25 -29.17 -19.76
CA THR A 2 8.08 -28.28 -19.94
C THR A 2 7.23 -28.17 -18.68
N ILE A 3 7.02 -29.26 -17.96
CA ILE A 3 6.16 -29.28 -16.77
C ILE A 3 6.81 -28.53 -15.58
N THR A 4 8.12 -28.68 -15.39
CA THR A 4 8.84 -28.09 -14.24
C THR A 4 8.95 -26.56 -14.33
N GLN A 5 9.21 -26.00 -15.52
CA GLN A 5 9.32 -24.54 -15.70
C GLN A 5 7.98 -23.84 -15.58
N GLN A 6 6.91 -24.42 -16.12
CA GLN A 6 5.54 -23.90 -15.96
C GLN A 6 5.09 -23.94 -14.50
N HIS A 7 5.42 -25.00 -13.76
CA HIS A 7 5.09 -25.10 -12.34
C HIS A 7 5.81 -24.03 -11.51
N LEU A 8 7.10 -23.79 -11.77
CA LEU A 8 7.88 -22.73 -11.11
C LEU A 8 7.30 -21.34 -11.41
N ALA A 9 6.97 -21.05 -12.66
CA ALA A 9 6.34 -19.78 -13.03
C ALA A 9 4.99 -19.57 -12.33
N ALA A 10 4.17 -20.62 -12.24
CA ALA A 10 2.88 -20.57 -11.55
C ALA A 10 3.06 -20.34 -10.03
N GLN A 11 4.05 -20.97 -9.40
CA GLN A 11 4.35 -20.73 -7.98
C GLN A 11 4.79 -19.29 -7.72
N VAL A 12 5.65 -18.73 -8.58
CA VAL A 12 6.08 -17.32 -8.48
C VAL A 12 4.88 -16.38 -8.59
N GLU A 13 3.95 -16.65 -9.52
CA GLU A 13 2.76 -15.84 -9.69
C GLU A 13 1.80 -15.95 -8.49
N ILE A 14 1.60 -17.16 -7.95
CA ILE A 14 0.80 -17.36 -6.73
C ILE A 14 1.40 -16.56 -5.57
N GLU A 15 2.72 -16.59 -5.38
CA GLU A 15 3.39 -15.82 -4.31
C GLU A 15 3.28 -14.31 -4.54
N ARG A 16 3.35 -13.86 -5.80
CA ARG A 16 3.13 -12.45 -6.15
C ARG A 16 1.72 -12.00 -5.79
N LEU A 17 0.71 -12.78 -6.18
CA LEU A 17 -0.71 -12.51 -5.89
C LEU A 17 -1.04 -12.58 -4.40
N ARG A 18 -0.38 -13.46 -3.65
CA ARG A 18 -0.50 -13.52 -2.18
C ARG A 18 0.00 -12.22 -1.54
N LYS A 19 1.19 -11.76 -1.94
CA LYS A 19 1.75 -10.49 -1.44
C LYS A 19 0.88 -9.29 -1.82
N GLU A 20 0.35 -9.26 -3.05
CA GLU A 20 -0.59 -8.19 -3.44
C GLU A 20 -1.87 -8.21 -2.59
N ASN A 21 -2.43 -9.39 -2.32
CA ASN A 21 -3.61 -9.53 -1.46
C ASN A 21 -3.33 -9.10 -0.01
N GLU A 22 -2.16 -9.42 0.53
CA GLU A 22 -1.78 -8.99 1.88
C GLU A 22 -1.68 -7.48 1.98
N VAL A 23 -1.04 -6.83 1.00
CA VAL A 23 -0.94 -5.37 0.95
C VAL A 23 -2.32 -4.75 0.79
N MET A 24 -3.16 -5.28 -0.10
CA MET A 24 -4.54 -4.82 -0.27
C MET A 24 -5.32 -4.89 1.05
N LYS A 25 -5.28 -6.04 1.75
CA LYS A 25 -5.93 -6.21 3.05
C LYS A 25 -5.40 -5.23 4.09
N GLN A 26 -4.09 -5.02 4.12
CA GLN A 26 -3.45 -4.07 5.05
C GLN A 26 -3.98 -2.66 4.82
N ILE A 27 -3.88 -2.14 3.59
CA ILE A 27 -4.21 -0.74 3.31
C ILE A 27 -5.72 -0.45 3.24
N ALA A 28 -6.58 -1.48 3.28
CA ALA A 28 -8.03 -1.34 3.38
C ALA A 28 -8.46 -0.56 4.64
N SER A 29 -7.76 -0.80 5.76
CA SER A 29 -8.00 -0.13 7.03
C SER A 29 -7.25 1.21 7.13
N THR A 30 -7.74 2.11 7.99
CA THR A 30 -7.06 3.41 8.21
C THR A 30 -5.68 3.20 8.82
N ASP A 31 -5.59 2.32 9.82
CA ASP A 31 -4.34 2.04 10.54
C ASP A 31 -3.33 1.34 9.65
N GLY A 32 -3.75 0.31 8.91
CA GLY A 32 -2.87 -0.37 7.98
C GLY A 32 -2.41 0.52 6.82
N PHE A 33 -3.22 1.49 6.38
CA PHE A 33 -2.77 2.53 5.43
C PHE A 33 -1.65 3.37 6.04
N TYR A 34 -1.78 3.81 7.31
CA TYR A 34 -0.74 4.56 7.99
C TYR A 34 0.54 3.76 8.15
N ASP A 35 0.44 2.52 8.64
CA ASP A 35 1.59 1.65 8.86
C ASP A 35 2.34 1.39 7.55
N TYR A 36 1.60 1.13 6.47
CA TYR A 36 2.19 0.94 5.16
C TYR A 36 2.85 2.21 4.62
N TYR A 37 2.25 3.39 4.84
CA TYR A 37 2.87 4.68 4.51
C TYR A 37 4.18 4.89 5.29
N PHE A 38 4.16 4.76 6.62
CA PHE A 38 5.35 5.01 7.45
C PHE A 38 6.46 3.99 7.19
N LYS A 39 6.12 2.73 6.88
CA LYS A 39 7.10 1.71 6.47
C LYS A 39 7.79 2.03 5.14
N ASN A 40 7.12 2.75 4.25
CA ASN A 40 7.65 3.09 2.93
C ASN A 40 8.19 4.53 2.85
N ILE A 41 7.99 5.37 3.87
CA ILE A 41 8.33 6.80 3.82
C ILE A 41 9.80 7.08 3.49
N THR A 42 10.72 6.21 3.91
CA THR A 42 12.16 6.34 3.67
C THR A 42 12.61 5.84 2.29
N LYS A 43 11.73 5.15 1.56
CA LYS A 43 12.03 4.60 0.24
C LYS A 43 11.77 5.58 -0.90
N TYR A 44 11.13 6.70 -0.60
CA TYR A 44 10.77 7.72 -1.59
C TYR A 44 11.48 9.05 -1.29
N PRO A 45 11.73 9.88 -2.31
CA PRO A 45 12.45 11.16 -2.15
C PRO A 45 11.74 12.15 -1.21
N SER A 46 10.41 12.10 -1.17
CA SER A 46 9.61 12.94 -0.30
C SER A 46 8.48 12.19 0.39
N ARG A 47 8.01 12.79 1.48
CA ARG A 47 6.80 12.33 2.20
C ARG A 47 5.55 12.36 1.33
N ILE A 48 5.50 13.26 0.35
CA ILE A 48 4.40 13.38 -0.60
C ILE A 48 4.44 12.23 -1.60
N ASP A 49 5.62 11.88 -2.11
CA ASP A 49 5.79 10.76 -3.05
C ASP A 49 5.43 9.43 -2.40
N ALA A 50 5.88 9.20 -1.17
CA ALA A 50 5.47 8.02 -0.40
C ALA A 50 3.95 7.97 -0.21
N PHE A 51 3.30 9.11 0.06
CA PHE A 51 1.85 9.17 0.20
C PHE A 51 1.14 8.89 -1.13
N ASN A 52 1.59 9.52 -2.22
CA ASN A 52 1.00 9.34 -3.54
C ASN A 52 1.08 7.87 -3.95
N TYR A 53 2.23 7.23 -3.76
CA TYR A 53 2.39 5.79 -4.01
C TYR A 53 1.36 4.94 -3.27
N VAL A 54 1.18 5.15 -1.96
CA VAL A 54 0.22 4.34 -1.18
C VAL A 54 -1.23 4.68 -1.55
N ASN A 55 -1.54 5.93 -1.88
CA ASN A 55 -2.88 6.36 -2.25
C ASN A 55 -3.27 5.90 -3.66
N GLU A 56 -2.32 5.85 -4.60
CA GLU A 56 -2.46 5.24 -5.93
C GLU A 56 -2.60 3.72 -5.83
N LEU A 57 -1.85 3.08 -4.94
CA LEU A 57 -2.00 1.65 -4.67
C LEU A 57 -3.39 1.32 -4.11
N TYR A 58 -3.90 2.18 -3.23
CA TYR A 58 -5.27 2.08 -2.73
C TYR A 58 -6.28 2.26 -3.86
N GLU A 59 -6.13 3.29 -4.70
CA GLU A 59 -7.01 3.52 -5.86
C GLU A 59 -7.00 2.34 -6.82
N LYS A 60 -5.83 1.74 -7.09
CA LYS A 60 -5.70 0.53 -7.92
C LYS A 60 -6.55 -0.63 -7.38
N TYR A 61 -6.62 -0.81 -6.07
CA TYR A 61 -7.33 -1.95 -5.46
C TYR A 61 -8.82 -1.68 -5.18
N PHE A 62 -9.20 -0.44 -4.88
CA PHE A 62 -10.55 -0.11 -4.42
C PHE A 62 -11.33 0.80 -5.39
N GLY A 63 -10.70 1.25 -6.48
CA GLY A 63 -11.34 2.08 -7.51
C GLY A 63 -11.54 3.54 -7.10
N CYS A 64 -11.04 3.97 -5.95
CA CYS A 64 -11.13 5.35 -5.49
C CYS A 64 -9.93 5.75 -4.62
N LYS A 65 -9.60 7.04 -4.57
CA LYS A 65 -8.55 7.55 -3.67
C LYS A 65 -9.06 7.55 -2.23
N ARG A 66 -8.25 7.03 -1.30
CA ARG A 66 -8.57 7.09 0.14
C ARG A 66 -8.57 8.52 0.66
N TYR A 67 -7.60 9.32 0.21
CA TYR A 67 -7.47 10.72 0.57
C TYR A 67 -7.41 11.59 -0.68
N LYS A 68 -8.01 12.78 -0.63
CA LYS A 68 -7.95 13.76 -1.72
C LYS A 68 -6.52 14.15 -2.08
N ASN A 69 -5.67 14.35 -1.07
CA ASN A 69 -4.27 14.75 -1.22
C ASN A 69 -3.50 14.55 0.10
N TYR A 70 -2.18 14.74 0.04
CA TYR A 70 -1.27 14.61 1.18
C TYR A 70 -1.67 15.50 2.37
N TRP A 71 -2.15 16.72 2.13
CA TRP A 71 -2.56 17.63 3.20
C TRP A 71 -3.79 17.13 3.97
N SER A 72 -4.73 16.49 3.28
CA SER A 72 -5.90 15.86 3.91
C SER A 72 -5.49 14.66 4.76
N PHE A 73 -4.56 13.85 4.24
CA PHE A 73 -3.93 12.76 4.98
C PHE A 73 -3.20 13.26 6.24
N LYS A 74 -2.30 14.24 6.08
CA LYS A 74 -1.50 14.82 7.18
C LYS A 74 -2.36 15.38 8.30
N ARG A 75 -3.48 16.05 7.99
CA ARG A 75 -4.43 16.52 9.02
C ARG A 75 -5.02 15.38 9.82
N THR A 76 -5.36 14.27 9.17
CA THR A 76 -5.93 13.09 9.82
C THR A 76 -4.89 12.42 10.73
N VAL A 77 -3.66 12.27 10.23
CA VAL A 77 -2.52 11.75 11.01
C VAL A 77 -2.25 12.62 12.23
N ASN A 78 -2.17 13.95 12.06
CA ASN A 78 -1.90 14.86 13.16
C ASN A 78 -2.97 14.77 14.26
N ARG A 79 -4.25 14.67 13.89
CA ARG A 79 -5.34 14.48 14.87
C ARG A 79 -5.20 13.17 15.64
N LYS A 80 -4.80 12.09 14.96
CA LYS A 80 -4.55 10.79 15.59
C LYS A 80 -3.40 10.87 16.58
N LEU A 81 -2.32 11.59 16.23
CA LEU A 81 -1.14 11.74 17.08
C LEU A 81 -1.35 12.72 18.25
N SER A 82 -2.23 13.73 18.10
CA SER A 82 -2.53 14.71 19.15
C SER A 82 -3.63 14.28 20.12
N GLY A 83 -4.32 13.18 19.82
CA GLY A 83 -5.34 12.58 20.69
C GLY A 83 -4.78 11.54 21.67
N LEU A 84 -3.45 11.36 21.67
CA LEU A 84 -2.64 10.76 22.73
C LEU A 84 -2.04 11.88 23.58
#